data_AF-A0A1Y0KNK6-F1
#
_entry.id   AF-A0A1Y0KNK6-F1
#
_cell.length_a   1.000
_cell.length_b   1.000
_cell.length_c   1.000
_cell.angle_alpha   90.00
_cell.angle_beta   90.00
_cell.angle_gamma   90.00
#
_symmetry.space_group_name_H-M   'P 1'
#
loop_
_entity.id
_entity.type
_entity.pdbx_description
1 polymer ?
#
loop_
_entity_poly.entity_id
_entity_poly.type
_entity_poly.pdbx_seq_one_letter_code
_entity_poly.pdbx_strand_id
1 'polypeptide(L)'
;MTLNRYLHQPHAEDCACSVCWTLAEMAKPALYQSTPCNDCKPHGLPYLVNGRWYCQTAYKCAKHTPSKRPPKYWSVIHDSGKPVPYVPLWGVTNDFFGSGHNVD
;
A
#
# COMPACT_ATOMS: atom_id res chain seq x y z
N MET A 1 17.86 -36.25 15.71
CA MET A 1 17.21 -35.09 15.06
C MET A 1 17.06 -35.40 13.58
N THR A 2 15.83 -35.67 13.13
CA THR A 2 15.57 -36.01 11.73
C THR A 2 15.44 -34.71 10.95
N LEU A 3 16.44 -34.39 10.12
CA LEU A 3 16.38 -33.26 9.22
C LEU A 3 15.40 -33.61 8.08
N ASN A 4 14.25 -32.94 8.04
CA ASN A 4 13.36 -32.97 6.89
C ASN A 4 14.09 -32.36 5.68
N ARG A 5 14.76 -33.21 4.89
CA ARG A 5 15.37 -32.82 3.63
C ARG A 5 14.28 -32.70 2.57
N TYR A 6 14.27 -31.58 1.85
CA TYR A 6 13.50 -31.46 0.62
C TYR A 6 14.09 -32.44 -0.41
N LEU A 7 13.31 -33.46 -0.78
CA LEU A 7 13.77 -34.54 -1.65
C LEU A 7 13.77 -34.19 -3.15
N HIS A 8 13.38 -32.96 -3.53
CA HIS A 8 13.28 -32.48 -4.92
C HIS A 8 12.63 -33.48 -5.88
N GLN A 9 11.70 -34.30 -5.37
CA GLN A 9 11.03 -35.30 -6.19
C GLN A 9 10.11 -34.57 -7.17
N PRO A 10 10.11 -34.95 -8.46
CA PRO A 10 9.16 -34.41 -9.40
C PRO A 10 7.75 -34.82 -8.96
N HIS A 11 6.81 -33.88 -9.10
CA HIS A 11 5.42 -34.13 -8.78
C HIS A 11 4.76 -34.86 -9.97
N ALA A 12 3.70 -35.63 -9.69
CA ALA A 12 2.86 -36.20 -10.75
C ALA A 12 2.26 -35.09 -11.63
N GLU A 13 1.98 -35.39 -12.90
CA GLU A 13 1.48 -34.40 -13.88
C GLU A 13 0.14 -33.77 -13.46
N ASP A 14 -0.66 -34.46 -12.66
CA ASP A 14 -1.97 -34.05 -12.13
C ASP A 14 -1.93 -33.59 -10.66
N CYS A 15 -0.74 -33.27 -10.14
CA CYS A 15 -0.60 -32.85 -8.75
C CYS A 15 -1.28 -31.50 -8.47
N ALA A 16 -2.24 -31.49 -7.56
CA ALA A 16 -2.97 -30.29 -7.12
C ALA A 16 -2.45 -29.70 -5.79
N CYS A 17 -1.18 -29.93 -5.43
CA CYS A 17 -0.60 -29.28 -4.26
C CYS A 17 -0.51 -27.75 -4.48
N SER A 18 -0.38 -26.99 -3.39
CA SER A 18 -0.37 -25.52 -3.46
C SER A 18 0.64 -24.97 -4.47
N VAL A 19 1.85 -25.55 -4.54
CA VAL A 19 2.91 -25.12 -5.47
C VAL A 19 2.55 -25.43 -6.92
N CYS A 20 2.19 -26.67 -7.25
CA CYS A 20 1.80 -27.06 -8.61
C CYS A 20 0.56 -26.32 -9.09
N TRP A 21 -0.42 -26.10 -8.20
CA TRP A 21 -1.60 -25.31 -8.51
C TRP A 21 -1.25 -23.86 -8.81
N THR A 22 -0.39 -23.20 -8.01
CA THR A 22 0.03 -21.82 -8.30
C THR A 22 0.76 -21.69 -9.64
N LEU A 23 1.62 -22.66 -9.99
CA LEU A 23 2.29 -22.70 -11.28
C LEU A 23 1.27 -22.83 -12.44
N ALA A 24 0.30 -23.74 -12.29
CA ALA A 24 -0.76 -23.91 -13.27
C ALA A 24 -1.64 -22.65 -13.40
N GLU A 25 -1.94 -21.98 -12.29
CA GLU A 25 -2.72 -20.74 -12.27
C GLU A 25 -1.96 -19.58 -12.92
N MET A 26 -0.66 -19.44 -12.65
CA MET A 26 0.18 -18.39 -13.25
C MET A 26 0.44 -18.61 -14.74
N ALA A 27 0.36 -19.85 -15.22
CA ALA A 27 0.45 -20.16 -16.65
C ALA A 27 -0.82 -19.76 -17.42
N LYS A 28 -1.94 -19.50 -16.73
CA LYS A 28 -3.15 -19.00 -17.38
C LYS A 28 -2.91 -17.57 -17.87
N PRO A 29 -3.38 -17.23 -19.09
CA PRO A 29 -3.32 -15.86 -19.55
C PRO A 29 -4.09 -14.96 -18.59
N ALA A 30 -3.50 -13.81 -18.24
CA ALA A 30 -4.13 -12.85 -17.35
C ALA A 30 -5.51 -12.46 -17.92
N LEU A 31 -6.56 -12.67 -17.13
CA LEU A 31 -7.94 -12.32 -17.50
C LEU A 31 -8.10 -10.82 -17.82
N TYR A 32 -7.22 -9.99 -17.26
CA TYR A 32 -7.16 -8.56 -17.50
C TYR A 32 -5.84 -8.21 -18.17
N GLN A 33 -5.80 -8.34 -19.48
CA GLN A 33 -4.78 -7.66 -20.27
C GLN A 33 -5.16 -6.17 -20.28
N SER A 34 -4.34 -5.34 -19.64
CA SER A 34 -4.44 -3.89 -19.77
C SER A 34 -4.36 -3.55 -21.26
N THR A 35 -5.49 -3.26 -21.90
CA THR A 35 -5.50 -2.88 -23.32
C THR A 35 -4.64 -1.63 -23.45
N PRO A 36 -3.53 -1.67 -24.20
CA PRO A 36 -2.66 -0.51 -24.32
C PRO A 36 -3.47 0.63 -24.94
N CYS A 37 -3.56 1.74 -24.21
CA CYS A 37 -4.23 2.91 -24.70
C CYS A 37 -3.38 3.56 -25.80
N ASN A 38 -3.94 3.72 -27.00
CA ASN A 38 -3.26 4.36 -28.12
C ASN A 38 -2.76 5.78 -27.81
N ASP A 39 -3.42 6.47 -26.88
CA ASP A 39 -3.08 7.84 -26.46
C ASP A 39 -2.01 7.88 -25.34
N CYS A 40 -1.71 6.75 -24.71
CA CYS A 40 -0.72 6.66 -23.63
C CYS A 40 0.63 6.20 -24.17
N LYS A 41 1.72 6.76 -23.62
CA LYS A 41 3.08 6.32 -23.92
C LYS A 41 3.67 5.67 -22.66
N PRO A 42 4.03 4.38 -22.71
CA PRO A 42 4.72 3.75 -21.59
C PRO A 42 6.12 4.36 -21.41
N HIS A 43 6.74 4.09 -20.25
CA HIS A 43 8.17 4.37 -20.09
C HIS A 43 8.95 3.56 -21.12
N GLY A 44 9.77 4.24 -21.91
CA GLY A 44 10.72 3.57 -22.80
C GLY A 44 11.97 3.13 -22.03
N LEU A 45 12.72 2.22 -22.62
CA LEU A 45 14.05 1.86 -22.12
C LEU A 45 15.02 3.05 -22.27
N PRO A 46 16.05 3.16 -21.41
CA PRO A 46 17.11 4.14 -21.60
C PRO A 46 17.83 3.91 -22.95
N TYR A 47 18.18 5.00 -23.64
CA TYR A 47 18.90 4.97 -24.92
C TYR A 47 20.03 6.00 -24.94
N LEU A 48 21.08 5.73 -25.72
CA LEU A 48 22.29 6.55 -25.77
C LEU A 48 22.28 7.44 -27.02
N VAL A 49 22.49 8.75 -26.85
CA VAL A 49 22.67 9.72 -27.95
C VAL A 49 23.90 10.57 -27.66
N ASN A 50 24.87 10.56 -28.55
CA ASN A 50 26.13 11.32 -28.43
C ASN A 50 26.83 11.13 -27.07
N GLY A 51 26.88 9.88 -26.57
CA GLY A 51 27.52 9.54 -25.29
C GLY A 51 26.71 9.93 -24.05
N ARG A 52 25.49 10.47 -24.20
CA ARG A 52 24.59 10.81 -23.10
C ARG A 52 23.38 9.88 -23.08
N TRP A 53 23.04 9.39 -21.89
CA TRP A 53 21.85 8.57 -21.68
C TRP A 53 20.60 9.44 -21.60
N TYR A 54 19.56 9.01 -22.32
CA TYR A 54 18.22 9.59 -22.33
C TYR A 54 17.20 8.52 -21.98
N CYS A 55 16.10 8.93 -21.36
CA CYS A 55 14.97 8.05 -21.09
C CYS A 55 13.71 8.68 -21.67
N GLN A 56 12.87 7.88 -22.33
CA GLN A 56 11.57 8.36 -22.77
C GLN A 56 10.65 8.50 -21.56
N THR A 57 10.13 9.72 -21.34
CA THR A 57 9.18 10.00 -20.29
C THR A 57 7.84 9.32 -20.59
N ALA A 58 7.24 8.66 -19.60
CA ALA A 58 5.88 8.16 -19.75
C ALA A 58 4.88 9.31 -19.82
N TYR A 59 3.82 9.08 -20.58
CA TYR A 59 2.70 10.00 -20.69
C TYR A 59 1.40 9.20 -20.52
N LYS A 60 0.54 9.69 -19.62
CA LYS A 60 -0.80 9.14 -19.39
C LYS A 60 -1.81 10.14 -19.94
N CYS A 61 -2.77 9.67 -20.74
CA CYS A 61 -3.85 10.51 -21.24
C CYS A 61 -4.84 10.89 -20.12
N ALA A 62 -5.72 11.86 -20.37
CA ALA A 62 -6.70 12.32 -19.38
C ALA A 62 -7.61 11.19 -18.85
N LYS A 63 -7.94 10.19 -19.70
CA LYS A 63 -8.72 9.01 -19.29
C LYS A 63 -8.02 8.17 -18.21
N HIS A 64 -6.69 8.15 -18.24
CA HIS A 64 -5.84 7.40 -17.30
C HIS A 64 -5.15 8.29 -16.27
N THR A 65 -5.54 9.56 -16.21
CA THR A 65 -5.12 10.48 -15.15
C THR A 65 -6.19 10.46 -14.08
N PRO A 66 -5.96 9.80 -12.93
CA PRO A 66 -6.95 9.78 -11.87
C PRO A 66 -7.26 11.21 -11.40
N SER A 67 -8.51 11.47 -11.05
CA SER A 67 -8.91 12.78 -10.53
C SER A 67 -8.15 13.05 -9.23
N LYS A 68 -7.62 14.27 -9.08
CA LYS A 68 -7.03 14.71 -7.79
C LYS A 68 -8.03 14.66 -6.63
N ARG A 69 -9.33 14.77 -6.94
CA ARG A 69 -10.40 14.67 -5.97
C ARG A 69 -10.82 13.21 -5.81
N PRO A 70 -10.85 12.66 -4.59
CA PRO A 70 -11.45 11.35 -4.36
C PRO A 70 -12.94 11.37 -4.75
N PRO A 71 -13.50 10.24 -5.19
CA PRO A 71 -14.91 10.14 -5.57
C PRO A 71 -15.84 10.63 -4.45
N LYS A 72 -17.02 11.15 -4.80
CA LYS A 72 -17.99 11.74 -3.86
C LYS A 72 -18.40 10.81 -2.69
N TYR A 73 -18.27 9.49 -2.86
CA TYR A 73 -18.61 8.48 -1.87
C TYR A 73 -17.44 8.06 -0.96
N TRP A 74 -16.26 8.67 -1.11
CA TRP A 74 -15.18 8.48 -0.15
C TRP A 74 -15.42 9.39 1.05
N SER A 75 -15.70 8.79 2.20
CA SER A 75 -15.63 9.50 3.47
C SER A 75 -14.17 9.84 3.73
N VAL A 76 -13.88 11.12 3.94
CA VAL A 76 -12.64 11.50 4.63
C VAL A 76 -12.82 10.93 6.03
N ILE A 77 -12.06 9.89 6.36
CA ILE A 77 -11.94 9.46 7.76
C ILE A 77 -11.37 10.67 8.48
N HIS A 78 -12.19 11.30 9.31
CA HIS A 78 -11.73 12.36 10.19
C HIS A 78 -10.65 11.72 11.05
N ASP A 79 -9.39 12.10 10.85
CA ASP A 79 -8.30 11.66 11.70
C ASP A 79 -8.50 12.38 13.03
N SER A 80 -9.34 11.80 13.90
CA SER A 80 -9.63 12.31 15.24
C SER A 80 -8.46 12.12 16.19
N GLY A 81 -7.26 11.85 15.67
CA GLY A 81 -6.09 11.45 16.44
C GLY A 81 -6.28 10.08 17.09
N LYS A 82 -5.24 9.64 17.80
CA LYS A 82 -5.33 8.46 18.67
C LYS A 82 -6.49 8.68 19.65
N PRO A 83 -7.36 7.67 19.89
CA PRO A 83 -8.35 7.79 20.95
C PRO A 83 -7.61 8.09 22.25
N VAL A 84 -7.79 9.31 22.76
CA VAL A 84 -7.31 9.66 24.10
C VAL A 84 -8.17 8.85 25.06
N PRO A 85 -7.60 7.89 25.81
CA PRO A 85 -8.37 7.18 26.82
C PRO A 85 -8.89 8.21 27.83
N TYR A 86 -10.16 8.09 28.18
CA TYR A 86 -10.78 8.88 29.23
C TYR A 86 -9.98 8.70 30.53
N VAL A 87 -9.42 9.79 31.05
CA VAL A 87 -8.78 9.84 32.38
C VAL A 87 -9.81 10.40 33.36
N PRO A 88 -10.40 9.58 34.24
CA PRO A 88 -11.35 10.09 35.21
C PRO A 88 -10.60 10.86 36.31
N LEU A 89 -11.01 12.10 36.57
CA LEU A 89 -10.51 12.92 37.67
C LEU A 89 -11.12 12.46 39.01
N TRP A 90 -10.72 11.29 39.51
CA TRP A 90 -10.96 10.94 40.91
C TRP A 90 -9.81 11.53 41.73
N GLY A 91 -10.04 12.70 42.33
CA GLY A 91 -9.10 13.28 43.27
C GLY A 91 -8.88 14.79 43.20
N VAL A 92 -9.76 15.58 42.56
CA VAL A 92 -9.83 17.03 42.85
C VAL A 92 -10.52 17.22 44.21
N THR A 93 -9.85 16.77 45.26
CA THR A 93 -10.12 17.23 46.63
C THR A 93 -9.45 18.60 46.76
N ASN A 94 -10.26 19.65 46.65
CA ASN A 94 -10.24 20.96 47.32
C ASN A 94 -8.97 21.57 47.98
N ASP A 95 -7.74 21.20 47.62
CA ASP A 95 -6.53 21.65 48.36
C ASP A 95 -5.55 22.50 47.51
N PHE A 96 -5.98 23.06 46.38
CA PHE A 96 -5.17 24.01 45.59
C PHE A 96 -5.60 25.48 45.67
N PHE A 97 -6.51 25.85 46.59
CA PHE A 97 -6.59 27.22 47.10
C PHE A 97 -5.68 27.35 48.32
N GLY A 98 -4.37 27.27 48.08
CA GLY A 98 -3.37 27.70 49.03
C GLY A 98 -3.48 29.21 49.23
N SER A 99 -4.11 29.58 50.35
CA SER A 99 -3.82 30.72 51.21
C SER A 99 -2.93 31.83 50.62
N GLY A 100 -3.56 32.93 50.25
CA GLY A 100 -2.94 34.23 50.00
C GLY A 100 -3.70 35.34 50.74
N HIS A 101 -3.65 35.34 52.07
CA HIS A 101 -3.95 36.50 52.90
C HIS A 101 -2.69 36.88 53.68
N ASN A 102 -2.08 37.99 53.29
CA ASN A 102 -1.35 38.98 54.11
C ASN A 102 -1.18 40.21 53.18
N VAL A 103 -1.88 41.31 53.44
CA VAL A 103 -1.48 42.40 54.35
C VAL A 103 -0.17 43.05 53.89
N ASP A 104 -0.30 44.13 53.12
CA ASP A 104 0.23 45.47 53.41
C ASP A 104 -0.68 46.52 52.73
#